data_AF-A0A2D5W7X4-F1
#
_entry.id   AF-A0A2D5W7X4-F1
#
_cell.length_a   1.000
_cell.length_b   1.000
_cell.length_c   1.000
_cell.angle_alpha   90.00
_cell.angle_beta   90.00
_cell.angle_gamma   90.00
#
_symmetry.space_group_name_H-M   'P 1'
#
loop_
_entity.id
_entity.type
_entity.pdbx_description
1 polymer ?
#
loop_
_entity_poly.entity_id
_entity_poly.type
_entity_poly.pdbx_seq_one_letter_code
_entity_poly.pdbx_strand_id
1 'polypeptide(L)'
;MGVVRPALLLIPRPDLSETGVDVLEFRIKGHDEVPLYGLAGRSTFHRTGYAARVRLSGPAAELCVDQELIATGTADVVLQSPAGRRLEDRVLDLLRIREVARDMDGVADIQIRQSASPVPEDDLLIARQLISAGLA
;
A
#
# COMPACT_ATOMS: atom_id res chain seq x y z
N MET A 1 -17.67 10.92 -17.53
CA MET A 1 -16.58 10.15 -16.90
C MET A 1 -16.73 10.30 -15.39
N GLY A 2 -17.50 9.42 -14.76
CA GLY A 2 -17.71 9.47 -13.31
C GLY A 2 -16.49 8.90 -12.60
N VAL A 3 -15.78 9.72 -11.83
CA VAL A 3 -14.70 9.24 -10.97
C VAL A 3 -15.38 8.44 -9.85
N VAL A 4 -15.40 7.12 -9.97
CA VAL A 4 -15.84 6.23 -8.89
C VAL A 4 -14.84 6.44 -7.76
N ARG A 5 -15.21 7.27 -6.78
CA ARG A 5 -14.47 7.35 -5.52
C ARG A 5 -14.57 5.96 -4.88
N PRO A 6 -13.46 5.24 -4.66
CA PRO A 6 -13.52 4.04 -3.83
C PRO A 6 -14.12 4.42 -2.49
N ALA A 7 -14.99 3.57 -1.95
CA ALA A 7 -15.30 3.60 -0.53
C ALA A 7 -14.03 3.15 0.21
N LEU A 8 -13.13 4.10 0.48
CA LEU A 8 -11.98 3.93 1.35
C LEU A 8 -12.47 4.04 2.79
N LEU A 9 -12.36 2.94 3.53
CA LEU A 9 -12.58 2.93 4.97
C LEU A 9 -11.22 2.95 5.66
N LEU A 10 -11.03 3.89 6.58
CA LEU A 10 -9.83 4.00 7.41
C LEU A 10 -10.21 3.73 8.87
N ILE A 11 -9.50 2.82 9.51
CA ILE A 11 -9.73 2.38 10.88
C ILE A 11 -8.42 2.57 11.65
N PRO A 12 -8.37 3.42 12.69
CA PRO A 12 -7.18 3.54 13.51
C PRO A 12 -6.82 2.21 14.19
N ARG A 13 -5.53 1.87 14.20
CA ARG A 13 -4.98 0.68 14.87
C ARG A 13 -4.06 1.12 16.03
N PRO A 14 -4.63 1.66 17.14
CA PRO A 14 -3.84 2.12 18.28
C PRO A 14 -3.06 0.99 18.96
N ASP A 15 -3.44 -0.26 18.71
CA ASP A 15 -2.72 -1.47 19.10
C ASP A 15 -1.41 -1.69 18.33
N LEU A 16 -1.29 -1.12 17.13
CA LEU A 16 -0.09 -1.18 16.28
C LEU A 16 0.64 0.17 16.21
N SER A 17 0.00 1.25 16.63
CA SER A 17 0.61 2.58 16.75
C SER A 17 1.52 2.67 17.97
N GLU A 18 2.57 3.47 17.85
CA GLU A 18 3.49 3.77 18.94
C GLU A 18 3.89 5.25 18.93
N THR A 19 4.80 5.65 19.83
CA THR A 19 5.20 7.06 19.91
C THR A 19 5.89 7.50 18.63
N GLY A 20 5.27 8.43 17.90
CA GLY A 20 5.83 8.93 16.64
C GLY A 20 5.36 8.20 15.39
N VAL A 21 4.61 7.10 15.54
CA VAL A 21 4.13 6.24 14.45
C VAL A 21 2.61 6.07 14.56
N ASP A 22 1.90 6.48 13.51
CA ASP A 22 0.45 6.33 13.39
C ASP A 22 0.15 5.23 12.37
N VAL A 23 -0.59 4.20 12.80
CA VAL A 23 -0.99 3.06 11.97
C VAL A 23 -2.51 3.04 11.78
N LEU A 24 -2.91 2.93 10.52
CA LEU A 24 -4.29 2.82 10.09
C LEU A 24 -4.48 1.51 9.33
N GLU A 25 -5.55 0.80 9.60
CA GLU A 25 -6.06 -0.23 8.69
C GLU A 25 -6.90 0.45 7.61
N PHE A 26 -6.64 0.15 6.36
CA PHE A 26 -7.45 0.60 5.24
C PHE A 26 -8.21 -0.58 4.62
N ARG A 27 -9.43 -0.32 4.17
CA ARG A 27 -10.21 -1.25 3.36
C ARG A 27 -10.72 -0.54 2.12
N ILE A 28 -10.51 -1.16 0.97
CA ILE A 28 -10.89 -0.63 -0.34
C ILE A 28 -11.53 -1.74 -1.17
N LYS A 29 -12.29 -1.37 -2.20
CA LYS A 29 -12.72 -2.31 -3.23
C LYS A 29 -11.65 -2.42 -4.31
N GLY A 30 -11.27 -3.65 -4.63
CA GLY A 30 -10.50 -3.98 -5.82
C GLY A 30 -11.28 -3.67 -7.09
N HIS A 31 -10.60 -3.81 -8.23
CA HIS A 31 -11.18 -3.56 -9.54
C HIS A 31 -12.32 -4.54 -9.89
N ASP A 32 -12.29 -5.72 -9.28
CA ASP A 32 -13.25 -6.82 -9.38
C ASP A 32 -14.27 -6.84 -8.22
N GLU A 33 -14.39 -5.72 -7.50
CA GLU A 33 -15.22 -5.55 -6.31
C GLU A 33 -14.83 -6.39 -5.07
N VAL A 34 -13.78 -7.22 -5.16
CA VAL A 34 -13.27 -7.97 -4.01
C VAL A 34 -12.74 -7.00 -2.96
N PRO A 35 -13.11 -7.17 -1.68
CA PRO A 35 -12.59 -6.32 -0.62
C PRO A 35 -11.10 -6.59 -0.41
N LEU A 36 -10.31 -5.53 -0.52
CA LEU A 36 -8.90 -5.51 -0.23
C LEU A 36 -8.70 -4.80 1.11
N TYR A 37 -7.81 -5.33 1.95
CA TYR A 37 -7.48 -4.72 3.23
C TYR A 37 -5.96 -4.70 3.45
N GLY A 38 -5.51 -3.73 4.24
CA GLY A 38 -4.10 -3.53 4.48
C GLY A 38 -3.84 -2.55 5.61
N LEU A 39 -2.56 -2.28 5.86
CA LEU A 39 -2.11 -1.33 6.87
C LEU A 39 -1.33 -0.20 6.20
N ALA A 40 -1.55 1.03 6.67
CA ALA A 40 -0.76 2.20 6.31
C ALA A 40 -0.19 2.78 7.60
N GLY A 41 1.14 2.80 7.70
CA GLY A 41 1.87 3.44 8.78
C GLY A 41 2.55 4.72 8.30
N ARG A 42 2.52 5.77 9.12
CA ARG A 42 3.20 7.04 8.83
C ARG A 42 3.77 7.68 10.10
N SER A 43 4.78 8.51 9.93
CA SER A 43 5.37 9.26 11.03
C SER A 43 4.45 10.43 11.40
N THR A 44 4.27 10.69 12.70
CA THR A 44 3.57 11.91 13.15
C THR A 44 4.46 13.15 13.13
N PHE A 45 5.79 12.96 13.02
CA PHE A 45 6.80 14.02 12.94
C PHE A 45 7.05 14.50 11.50
N HIS A 46 6.95 13.61 10.52
CA HIS A 46 7.15 13.92 9.10
C HIS A 46 5.80 14.00 8.39
N ARG A 47 5.21 15.20 8.35
CA ARG A 47 3.84 15.41 7.85
C ARG A 47 3.73 15.78 6.38
N THR A 48 4.82 16.20 5.73
CA THR A 48 4.79 16.66 4.32
C THR A 48 6.10 16.35 3.61
N GLY A 49 6.04 16.10 2.30
CA GLY A 49 7.22 15.89 1.47
C GLY A 49 7.87 14.51 1.65
N TYR A 50 7.17 13.56 2.26
CA TYR A 50 7.73 12.25 2.59
C TYR A 50 7.49 11.22 1.49
N ALA A 51 8.31 10.17 1.47
CA ALA A 51 8.13 9.04 0.57
C ALA A 51 7.17 8.01 1.17
N ALA A 52 6.45 7.28 0.32
CA ALA A 52 5.64 6.13 0.71
C ALA A 52 6.20 4.87 0.05
N ARG A 53 6.44 3.83 0.84
CA ARG A 53 6.74 2.48 0.36
C ARG A 53 5.44 1.69 0.26
N VAL A 54 5.18 1.11 -0.91
CA VAL A 54 4.01 0.27 -1.19
C VAL A 54 4.49 -1.16 -1.40
N ARG A 55 3.88 -2.13 -0.71
CA ARG A 55 4.21 -3.55 -0.83
C ARG A 55 3.00 -4.46 -0.66
N LEU A 56 3.07 -5.64 -1.27
CA LEU A 56 2.10 -6.72 -1.06
C LEU A 56 2.60 -7.65 0.05
N SER A 57 1.67 -8.17 0.85
CA SER A 57 1.88 -9.27 1.79
C SER A 57 1.17 -10.50 1.27
N GLY A 58 1.78 -11.68 1.41
CA GLY A 58 1.18 -12.93 0.96
C GLY A 58 -0.14 -13.26 1.67
N PRO A 59 -0.99 -14.14 1.13
CA PRO A 59 -2.36 -14.35 1.61
C PRO A 59 -2.51 -14.85 3.05
N ALA A 60 -1.50 -15.55 3.57
CA ALA A 60 -1.44 -16.02 4.95
C ALA A 60 -0.33 -15.34 5.76
N ALA A 61 0.34 -14.33 5.18
CA ALA A 61 1.37 -13.58 5.89
C ALA A 61 0.72 -12.62 6.88
N GLU A 62 1.40 -12.39 8.00
CA GLU A 62 1.00 -11.40 8.98
C GLU A 62 1.14 -9.99 8.39
N LEU A 63 0.09 -9.17 8.50
CA LEU A 63 0.17 -7.76 8.14
C LEU A 63 0.90 -7.00 9.25
N CYS A 64 2.10 -6.53 8.92
CA CYS A 64 2.89 -5.68 9.80
C CYS A 64 3.46 -4.52 8.98
N VAL A 65 3.53 -3.34 9.58
CA VAL A 65 4.21 -2.16 9.03
C VAL A 65 5.66 -2.12 9.53
N ASP A 66 6.55 -1.56 8.75
CA ASP A 66 7.96 -1.38 9.11
C ASP A 66 8.12 -0.09 9.93
N GLN A 67 8.12 -0.25 11.26
CA GLN A 67 8.18 0.87 12.19
C GLN A 67 9.49 1.65 12.07
N GLU A 68 10.61 0.96 11.81
CA GLU A 68 11.91 1.62 11.62
C GLU A 68 11.88 2.52 10.38
N LEU A 69 11.36 2.02 9.25
CA LEU A 69 11.18 2.83 8.05
C LEU A 69 10.29 4.05 8.32
N ILE A 70 9.19 3.86 9.05
CA ILE A 70 8.28 4.94 9.40
C ILE A 70 8.94 5.97 10.31
N ALA A 71 9.72 5.55 11.30
CA ALA A 71 10.46 6.44 12.19
C ALA A 71 11.47 7.31 11.42
N THR A 72 12.07 6.79 10.34
CA THR A 72 12.96 7.56 9.45
C THR A 72 12.23 8.53 8.52
N GLY A 73 10.90 8.59 8.58
CA GLY A 73 10.08 9.52 7.81
C GLY A 73 9.60 8.99 6.46
N THR A 74 9.59 7.67 6.25
CA THR A 74 8.98 7.05 5.05
C THR A 74 7.74 6.27 5.45
N ALA A 75 6.57 6.58 4.88
CA ALA A 75 5.36 5.82 5.15
C ALA A 75 5.48 4.39 4.60
N ASP A 76 4.88 3.41 5.28
CA ASP A 76 4.82 2.02 4.83
C ASP A 76 3.36 1.60 4.64
N VAL A 77 3.02 1.24 3.40
CA VAL A 77 1.67 0.85 2.98
C VAL A 77 1.72 -0.59 2.49
N VAL A 78 0.95 -1.45 3.15
CA VAL A 78 1.00 -2.90 3.00
C VAL A 78 -0.38 -3.42 2.68
N LEU A 79 -0.55 -4.13 1.57
CA LEU A 79 -1.81 -4.77 1.21
C LEU A 79 -1.73 -6.27 1.43
N GLN A 80 -2.75 -6.88 2.06
CA GLN A 80 -2.88 -8.32 2.06
C GLN A 80 -3.34 -8.79 0.68
N SER A 81 -2.53 -9.59 0.02
CA SER A 81 -2.88 -10.22 -1.25
C SER A 81 -3.89 -11.34 -1.00
N PRO A 82 -5.08 -11.35 -1.64
CA PRO A 82 -6.03 -12.45 -1.51
C PRO A 82 -5.46 -13.80 -1.99
N ALA A 83 -5.90 -14.90 -1.36
CA ALA A 83 -5.45 -16.25 -1.73
C ALA A 83 -5.92 -16.62 -3.14
N GLY A 84 -5.03 -17.22 -3.93
CA GLY A 84 -5.36 -17.70 -5.29
C GLY A 84 -5.61 -16.59 -6.32
N ARG A 85 -5.25 -15.34 -6.01
CA ARG A 85 -5.43 -14.19 -6.91
C ARG A 85 -4.53 -14.32 -8.14
N ARG A 86 -5.09 -14.07 -9.34
CA ARG A 86 -4.32 -14.14 -10.59
C ARG A 86 -3.30 -13.01 -10.67
N LEU A 87 -2.28 -13.19 -11.51
CA LEU A 87 -1.23 -12.19 -11.70
C LEU A 87 -1.80 -10.83 -12.14
N GLU A 88 -2.72 -10.83 -13.11
CA GLU A 88 -3.40 -9.63 -13.61
C GLU A 88 -4.10 -8.85 -12.49
N ASP A 89 -4.84 -9.57 -11.63
CA ASP A 89 -5.56 -8.97 -10.51
C ASP A 89 -4.59 -8.38 -9.49
N ARG A 90 -3.48 -9.08 -9.18
CA ARG A 90 -2.46 -8.59 -8.24
C ARG A 90 -1.78 -7.32 -8.74
N VAL A 91 -1.53 -7.20 -10.06
CA VAL A 91 -1.03 -5.96 -10.66
C VAL A 91 -2.02 -4.83 -10.45
N LEU A 92 -3.31 -5.05 -10.73
CA LEU A 92 -4.35 -4.04 -10.57
C LEU A 92 -4.54 -3.64 -9.10
N ASP A 93 -4.46 -4.60 -8.17
CA ASP A 93 -4.50 -4.34 -6.74
C ASP A 93 -3.31 -3.47 -6.31
N LEU A 94 -2.12 -3.73 -6.86
CA LEU A 94 -0.90 -2.97 -6.60
C LEU A 94 -1.02 -1.51 -7.09
N LEU A 95 -1.63 -1.31 -8.27
CA LEU A 95 -1.93 0.02 -8.76
C LEU A 95 -2.95 0.73 -7.86
N ARG A 96 -3.93 -0.02 -7.34
CA ARG A 96 -4.97 0.52 -6.46
C ARG A 96 -4.44 0.94 -5.09
N ILE A 97 -3.56 0.16 -4.46
CA ILE A 97 -2.88 0.57 -3.22
C ILE A 97 -1.94 1.77 -3.47
N ARG A 98 -1.31 1.88 -4.65
CA ARG A 98 -0.52 3.07 -4.99
C ARG A 98 -1.39 4.33 -5.02
N GLU A 99 -2.63 4.25 -5.48
CA GLU A 99 -3.57 5.38 -5.40
C GLU A 99 -3.91 5.72 -3.94
N VAL A 100 -4.11 4.72 -3.08
CA VAL A 100 -4.29 4.96 -1.63
C VAL A 100 -3.09 5.70 -1.05
N ALA A 101 -1.86 5.28 -1.39
CA ALA A 101 -0.64 5.96 -0.95
C ALA A 101 -0.53 7.38 -1.51
N ARG A 102 -1.00 7.64 -2.74
CA ARG A 102 -1.03 8.99 -3.34
C ARG A 102 -2.03 9.91 -2.64
N ASP A 103 -3.16 9.36 -2.20
CA ASP A 103 -4.21 10.11 -1.52
C ASP A 103 -3.87 10.39 -0.04
N MET A 104 -2.78 9.81 0.49
CA MET A 104 -2.27 10.16 1.82
C MET A 104 -1.69 11.58 1.83
N ASP A 105 -2.17 12.38 2.78
CA ASP A 105 -1.72 13.76 2.95
C ASP A 105 -0.21 13.85 3.19
N GLY A 106 0.48 14.64 2.36
CA GLY A 106 1.91 14.90 2.50
C GLY A 106 2.86 13.95 1.77
N VAL A 107 2.36 12.94 1.05
CA VAL A 107 3.22 12.05 0.22
C VAL A 107 3.71 12.78 -1.04
N ALA A 108 5.01 12.77 -1.28
CA ALA A 108 5.64 13.37 -2.47
C ALA A 108 6.24 12.35 -3.45
N ASP A 109 6.64 11.17 -2.95
CA ASP A 109 7.22 10.09 -3.75
C ASP A 109 6.60 8.74 -3.35
N ILE A 110 6.42 7.84 -4.32
CA ILE A 110 5.84 6.51 -4.05
C ILE A 110 6.73 5.43 -4.66
N GLN A 111 7.25 4.57 -3.79
CA GLN A 111 8.14 3.47 -4.14
C GLN A 111 7.44 2.15 -3.97
N ILE A 112 7.23 1.42 -5.07
CA ILE A 112 6.71 0.06 -5.02
C ILE A 112 7.87 -0.89 -4.76
N ARG A 113 7.81 -1.66 -3.68
CA ARG A 113 8.83 -2.61 -3.23
C ARG A 113 8.21 -3.98 -2.98
N GLN A 114 9.04 -5.02 -3.10
CA GLN A 114 8.64 -6.37 -2.72
C GLN A 114 8.61 -6.47 -1.19
N SER A 115 7.72 -7.30 -0.65
CA SER A 115 7.94 -7.90 0.66
C SER A 115 9.17 -8.83 0.58
N ALA A 116 9.78 -9.17 1.71
CA ALA A 116 11.12 -9.79 1.82
C ALA A 116 11.27 -11.23 1.24
N SER A 117 10.65 -11.53 0.11
CA SER A 117 10.83 -12.74 -0.68
C SER A 117 12.04 -12.56 -1.63
N PRO A 118 12.92 -13.56 -1.73
CA PRO A 118 14.09 -13.52 -2.63
C PRO A 118 13.73 -13.74 -4.11
N VAL A 119 12.47 -14.06 -4.44
CA VAL A 119 12.01 -14.26 -5.81
C VAL A 119 11.38 -12.96 -6.33
N PRO A 120 11.80 -12.44 -7.51
CA PRO A 120 11.11 -11.34 -8.18
C PRO A 120 9.64 -11.70 -8.40
N GLU A 121 8.72 -10.89 -7.90
CA GLU A 121 7.30 -11.10 -8.12
C GLU A 121 6.91 -10.42 -9.45
N ASP A 122 6.38 -11.19 -10.40
CA ASP A 122 6.07 -10.71 -11.75
C ASP A 122 5.10 -9.51 -11.75
N ASP A 123 4.21 -9.44 -10.77
CA ASP A 123 3.26 -8.34 -10.59
C ASP A 123 3.97 -7.01 -10.31
N LEU A 124 5.02 -7.02 -9.48
CA LEU A 124 5.84 -5.84 -9.22
C LEU A 124 6.54 -5.35 -10.49
N LEU A 125 7.11 -6.28 -11.27
CA LEU A 125 7.81 -5.95 -12.52
C LEU A 125 6.84 -5.35 -13.54
N ILE A 126 5.67 -5.97 -13.72
CA ILE A 126 4.64 -5.49 -14.63
C ILE A 126 4.10 -4.12 -14.17
N ALA A 127 3.78 -3.96 -12.88
CA ALA A 127 3.27 -2.69 -12.36
C ALA A 127 4.27 -1.54 -12.54
N ARG A 128 5.56 -1.78 -12.28
CA ARG A 128 6.61 -0.79 -12.53
C ARG A 128 6.71 -0.40 -14.01
N GLN A 129 6.58 -1.36 -14.91
CA GLN A 129 6.61 -1.12 -16.35
C GLN A 129 5.38 -0.32 -16.84
N LEU A 130 4.20 -0.61 -16.29
CA LEU A 130 2.98 0.13 -16.62
C LEU A 130 3.08 1.60 -16.18
N ILE A 131 3.62 1.84 -14.98
CA ILE A 131 3.83 3.19 -14.43
C ILE A 131 4.87 3.95 -15.24
N SER A 132 6.00 3.32 -15.59
CA SER A 132 7.04 3.97 -16.38
C SER A 132 6.58 4.29 -17.81
N ALA A 133 5.67 3.50 -18.38
CA ALA A 133 5.04 3.74 -19.66
C ALA A 133 3.93 4.81 -19.63
N GLY A 134 3.57 5.34 -18.46
CA GLY A 134 2.50 6.33 -18.30
C GLY A 134 1.09 5.75 -18.49
N LEU A 135 0.94 4.43 -18.37
CA LEU A 135 -0.34 3.73 -18.46
C LEU A 135 -1.03 3.59 -17.10
N ALA A 136 -0.36 3.94 -15.99
CA ALA A 136 -0.86 3.87 -14.61
C ALA A 136 -0.17 4.85 -13.63
#